data_AF-A0AAN8KRH1-F1
#
_entry.id   AF-A0AAN8KRH1-F1
#
_cell.length_a   1.000
_cell.length_b   1.000
_cell.length_c   1.000
_cell.angle_alpha   90.00
_cell.angle_beta   90.00
_cell.angle_gamma   90.00
#
_symmetry.space_group_name_H-M   'P 1'
#
loop_
_entity.id
_entity.type
_entity.pdbx_description
1 polymer ?
#
loop_
_entity_poly.entity_id
_entity_poly.type
_entity_poly.pdbx_seq_one_letter_code
_entity_poly.pdbx_strand_id
1 'polypeptide(L)'
;MSPFLRIGFSSFEMDPGLAYHEEVINPYCAVYMKEAVDTEKGQVYKQKKPTMYPPWSSTFDAHVHLGRVMHVVVKDKTAELKSEATVQLDSLASRCKKENGKLEIWVELKPQGRLLMEARYYLEKSDAPCSGEGDGFGERDRDPGLFALHARRGAIKQAKIHEVKCHEFSATFFPQPTFCSVCKEFVWGLNKQGYQCRQCNAAIHKKCIDKIIAKCTGSAINSKETMVGLY
;
A
#
# COMPACT_ATOMS: atom_id res chain seq x y z
N MET A 1 13.33 15.53 -7.70
CA MET A 1 12.26 14.96 -6.86
C MET A 1 10.98 14.90 -7.67
N SER A 2 10.51 13.71 -8.03
CA SER A 2 9.23 13.51 -8.72
C SER A 2 8.09 13.62 -7.71
N PRO A 3 7.18 14.59 -7.86
CA PRO A 3 5.99 14.65 -7.01
C PRO A 3 5.00 13.56 -7.40
N PHE A 4 4.37 12.94 -6.40
CA PHE A 4 3.26 12.03 -6.61
C PHE A 4 2.16 12.22 -5.58
N LEU A 5 0.95 11.84 -5.94
CA LEU A 5 -0.21 11.81 -5.08
C LEU A 5 -0.53 10.37 -4.73
N ARG A 6 -0.79 10.10 -3.45
CA ARG A 6 -1.49 8.90 -3.01
C ARG A 6 -2.97 9.20 -2.94
N ILE A 7 -3.75 8.55 -3.78
CA ILE A 7 -5.18 8.81 -3.96
C ILE A 7 -5.96 7.58 -3.48
N GLY A 8 -7.08 7.78 -2.80
CA GLY A 8 -8.03 6.73 -2.43
C GLY A 8 -9.47 7.21 -2.58
N PHE A 9 -10.37 6.25 -2.78
CA PHE A 9 -11.82 6.51 -2.84
C PHE A 9 -12.49 5.73 -1.72
N SER A 10 -13.29 6.41 -0.90
CA SER A 10 -13.87 5.82 0.31
C SER A 10 -15.38 5.60 0.20
N SER A 11 -16.10 6.47 -0.50
CA SER A 11 -17.55 6.39 -0.66
C SER A 11 -18.02 6.95 -2.01
N PHE A 12 -19.14 6.43 -2.50
CA PHE A 12 -19.87 6.99 -3.63
C PHE A 12 -21.34 7.15 -3.22
N GLU A 13 -21.87 8.34 -3.42
CA GLU A 13 -23.24 8.69 -3.11
C GLU A 13 -23.95 9.15 -4.38
N MET A 14 -25.16 8.63 -4.62
CA MET A 14 -26.06 9.18 -5.63
C MET A 14 -26.96 10.22 -4.98
N ASP A 15 -27.29 11.29 -5.70
CA ASP A 15 -28.20 12.31 -5.19
C ASP A 15 -29.59 11.68 -4.93
N PRO A 16 -30.15 11.80 -3.71
CA PRO A 16 -31.39 11.12 -3.31
C PRO A 16 -32.66 11.58 -4.05
N GLY A 17 -32.56 12.56 -4.96
CA GLY A 17 -33.69 13.27 -5.55
C GLY A 17 -34.24 12.70 -6.86
N LEU A 18 -33.68 11.61 -7.38
CA LEU A 18 -34.07 11.04 -8.68
C LEU A 18 -34.74 9.67 -8.52
N ALA A 19 -35.92 9.53 -9.14
CA ALA A 19 -36.85 8.40 -9.02
C ALA A 19 -36.34 7.04 -9.55
N TYR A 20 -35.08 6.94 -9.94
CA TYR A 20 -34.44 5.73 -10.48
C TYR A 20 -33.55 5.07 -9.43
N HIS A 21 -34.10 4.78 -8.25
CA HIS A 21 -33.46 3.90 -7.27
C HIS A 21 -33.47 2.45 -7.81
N GLU A 22 -32.76 2.20 -8.91
CA GLU A 22 -32.06 0.93 -9.03
C GLU A 22 -30.89 1.04 -8.04
N GLU A 23 -30.98 0.29 -6.96
CA GLU A 23 -29.86 0.12 -6.04
C GLU A 23 -28.61 -0.19 -6.88
N VAL A 24 -27.61 0.70 -6.87
CA VAL A 24 -26.31 0.40 -7.45
C VAL A 24 -25.68 -0.63 -6.52
N ILE A 25 -26.02 -1.89 -6.74
CA ILE A 25 -25.52 -3.00 -5.94
C ILE A 25 -24.05 -3.15 -6.31
N ASN A 26 -23.17 -2.78 -5.38
CA ASN A 26 -21.73 -2.98 -5.44
C ASN A 26 -21.04 -2.22 -6.60
N PRO A 27 -21.04 -0.86 -6.58
CA PRO A 27 -20.33 -0.09 -7.57
C PRO A 27 -18.83 -0.35 -7.50
N TYR A 28 -18.10 -0.13 -8.59
CA TYR A 28 -16.64 -0.09 -8.59
C TYR A 28 -16.11 1.03 -9.47
N CYS A 29 -14.90 1.50 -9.17
CA CYS A 29 -14.24 2.56 -9.93
C CYS A 29 -13.30 1.98 -10.99
N ALA A 30 -13.39 2.52 -12.21
CA ALA A 30 -12.38 2.41 -13.24
C ALA A 30 -11.65 3.75 -13.36
N VAL A 31 -10.32 3.72 -13.24
CA VAL A 31 -9.47 4.92 -13.26
C VAL A 31 -8.56 4.89 -14.47
N TYR A 32 -8.67 5.91 -15.30
CA TYR A 32 -7.87 6.10 -16.51
C TYR A 32 -6.89 7.25 -16.28
N MET A 33 -5.59 6.95 -16.32
CA MET A 33 -4.54 7.94 -16.25
C MET A 33 -4.17 8.39 -17.66
N LYS A 34 -4.55 9.62 -18.02
CA LYS A 34 -4.33 10.18 -19.36
C LYS A 34 -3.29 11.30 -19.32
N GLU A 35 -2.48 11.37 -20.36
CA GLU A 35 -1.49 12.41 -20.56
C GLU A 35 -1.99 13.37 -21.64
N ALA A 36 -1.84 14.68 -21.40
CA ALA A 36 -2.02 15.67 -22.45
C ALA A 36 -0.94 15.49 -23.51
N VAL A 37 -1.36 15.46 -24.77
CA VAL A 37 -0.50 15.40 -25.94
C VAL A 37 -0.96 16.51 -26.86
N ASP A 38 -0.06 17.45 -27.16
CA ASP A 38 -0.34 18.50 -28.13
C ASP A 38 -0.21 17.92 -29.54
N THR A 39 -1.24 18.11 -30.35
CA THR A 39 -1.27 17.71 -31.76
C THR A 39 -1.54 18.93 -32.62
N GLU A 40 -1.31 18.82 -33.93
CA GLU A 40 -1.58 19.89 -34.90
C GLU A 40 -3.05 20.36 -34.89
N LYS A 41 -3.98 19.51 -34.42
CA LYS A 41 -5.41 19.81 -34.29
C LYS A 41 -5.82 20.29 -32.89
N GLY A 42 -4.86 20.52 -32.00
CA GLY A 42 -5.08 20.91 -30.61
C GLY A 42 -4.65 19.84 -29.61
N GLN A 43 -4.93 20.09 -28.33
CA GLN A 43 -4.54 19.20 -27.24
C GLN A 43 -5.50 18.01 -27.14
N VAL A 44 -4.96 16.80 -27.05
CA VAL A 44 -5.72 15.56 -26.87
C VAL A 44 -5.20 14.77 -25.66
N TYR A 45 -6.06 13.98 -25.03
CA TYR A 45 -5.69 13.16 -23.88
C TYR A 45 -5.47 11.70 -24.30
N LYS A 46 -4.22 11.23 -24.23
CA LYS A 46 -3.85 9.85 -24.58
C LYS A 46 -3.65 9.01 -23.33
N GLN A 47 -4.33 7.86 -23.27
CA GLN A 47 -4.08 6.84 -22.25
C GLN A 47 -2.91 5.95 -22.70
N LYS A 48 -1.81 5.97 -21.96
CA LYS A 48 -0.63 5.11 -22.21
C LYS A 48 -0.57 3.88 -21.30
N LYS A 49 -1.14 3.98 -20.10
CA LYS A 49 -1.13 2.93 -19.08
C LYS A 49 -2.49 2.21 -19.03
N PRO A 50 -2.51 0.92 -18.63
CA PRO A 50 -3.76 0.19 -18.47
C PRO A 50 -4.66 0.87 -17.44
N THR A 51 -5.97 0.66 -17.58
CA THR A 51 -6.98 1.12 -16.63
C THR A 51 -6.76 0.46 -15.27
N MET A 52 -6.89 1.24 -14.20
CA MET A 52 -6.78 0.75 -12.83
C MET A 52 -8.17 0.55 -12.23
N TYR A 53 -8.31 -0.46 -11.37
CA TYR A 53 -9.56 -0.76 -10.67
C TYR A 53 -9.31 -0.78 -9.16
N PRO A 54 -9.09 0.39 -8.54
CA PRO A 54 -8.79 0.45 -7.12
C PRO A 54 -10.03 -0.01 -6.31
N PRO A 55 -9.85 -0.94 -5.35
CA PRO A 55 -10.90 -1.26 -4.40
C PRO A 55 -11.27 -0.03 -3.56
N TRP A 56 -12.51 0.03 -3.10
CA TRP A 56 -12.94 1.01 -2.10
C TRP A 56 -12.06 0.97 -0.86
N SER A 57 -11.81 2.15 -0.29
CA SER A 57 -10.97 2.35 0.89
C SER A 57 -9.52 1.86 0.72
N SER A 58 -9.09 1.62 -0.53
CA SER A 58 -7.70 1.40 -0.88
C SER A 58 -7.08 2.66 -1.47
N THR A 59 -5.75 2.68 -1.56
CA THR A 59 -5.00 3.80 -2.14
C THR A 59 -4.10 3.34 -3.27
N PHE A 60 -3.89 4.21 -4.24
CA PHE A 60 -2.97 4.02 -5.36
C PHE A 60 -2.15 5.30 -5.57
N ASP A 61 -0.97 5.14 -6.18
CA ASP A 61 -0.02 6.25 -6.35
C ASP A 61 -0.08 6.78 -7.80
N ALA A 62 -0.19 8.10 -7.95
CA ALA A 62 -0.30 8.81 -9.21
C ALA A 62 0.77 9.90 -9.30
N HIS A 63 1.74 9.73 -10.20
CA HIS A 63 2.77 10.75 -10.43
C HIS A 63 2.17 12.01 -11.04
N VAL A 64 2.58 13.17 -10.53
CA VAL A 64 2.09 14.47 -11.00
C VAL A 64 2.98 14.92 -12.15
N HIS A 65 2.38 15.03 -13.34
CA HIS A 65 3.00 15.62 -14.53
C HIS A 65 2.12 16.75 -15.04
N LEU A 66 2.71 17.72 -15.76
CA LEU A 66 1.96 18.84 -16.33
C LEU A 66 0.90 18.33 -17.32
N GLY A 67 -0.34 18.82 -17.19
CA GLY A 67 -1.46 18.42 -18.06
C GLY A 67 -1.94 16.98 -17.88
N ARG A 68 -1.44 16.23 -16.88
CA ARG A 68 -1.89 14.87 -16.62
C ARG A 68 -3.22 14.87 -15.88
N VAL A 69 -4.17 14.09 -16.38
CA VAL A 69 -5.51 13.97 -15.81
C VAL A 69 -5.81 12.55 -15.37
N MET A 70 -6.57 12.45 -14.29
CA MET A 70 -7.19 11.23 -13.80
C MET A 70 -8.66 11.27 -14.18
N HIS A 71 -9.08 10.41 -15.09
CA HIS A 71 -10.48 10.23 -15.42
C HIS A 71 -11.03 9.06 -14.60
N VAL A 72 -12.01 9.33 -13.75
CA VAL A 72 -12.62 8.34 -12.86
C VAL A 72 -14.02 8.05 -13.37
N VAL A 73 -14.33 6.76 -13.49
CA VAL A 73 -15.62 6.25 -13.94
C VAL A 73 -16.15 5.30 -12.88
N VAL A 74 -17.38 5.52 -12.43
CA VAL A 74 -18.11 4.62 -11.55
C VAL A 74 -18.99 3.73 -12.40
N LYS A 75 -18.82 2.41 -12.22
CA LYS A 75 -19.58 1.36 -12.89
C LYS A 75 -20.32 0.50 -11.88
N ASP A 76 -21.38 -0.15 -12.32
CA ASP A 76 -22.06 -1.20 -11.55
C ASP A 76 -21.49 -2.60 -11.86
N LYS A 77 -22.07 -3.63 -11.26
CA LYS A 77 -21.71 -5.04 -11.50
C LYS A 77 -21.89 -5.51 -12.96
N THR A 78 -22.73 -4.85 -13.77
CA THR A 78 -22.91 -5.18 -15.20
C THR A 78 -21.86 -4.50 -16.08
N ALA A 79 -20.97 -3.70 -15.46
CA ALA A 79 -19.94 -2.90 -16.11
C ALA A 79 -20.47 -1.71 -16.93
N GLU A 80 -21.74 -1.35 -16.74
CA GLU A 80 -22.35 -0.17 -17.32
C GLU A 80 -21.83 1.10 -16.64
N LEU A 81 -21.59 2.13 -17.46
CA LEU A 81 -21.23 3.46 -16.99
C LEU A 81 -22.41 4.05 -16.22
N LYS A 82 -22.19 4.45 -14.96
CA LYS A 82 -23.19 5.22 -14.20
C LYS A 82 -22.83 6.69 -14.15
N SER A 83 -21.62 7.00 -13.72
CA SER A 83 -21.16 8.38 -13.57
C SER A 83 -19.65 8.51 -13.78
N GLU A 84 -19.18 9.67 -14.21
CA GLU A 84 -17.76 9.94 -14.46
C GLU A 84 -17.33 11.36 -14.06
N ALA A 85 -16.03 11.54 -13.81
CA ALA A 85 -15.41 12.84 -13.58
C ALA A 85 -13.96 12.85 -14.05
N THR A 86 -13.49 14.01 -14.54
CA THR A 86 -12.08 14.22 -14.85
C THR A 86 -11.44 15.13 -13.80
N VAL A 87 -10.36 14.66 -13.20
CA VAL A 87 -9.61 15.37 -12.15
C VAL A 87 -8.20 15.70 -12.65
N GLN A 88 -7.84 16.96 -12.59
CA GLN A 88 -6.49 17.45 -12.91
C GLN A 88 -5.53 17.19 -11.73
N LEU A 89 -4.42 16.47 -11.98
CA LEU A 89 -3.52 16.04 -10.90
C LEU A 89 -2.62 17.17 -10.37
N ASP A 90 -2.27 18.14 -11.21
CA ASP A 90 -1.52 19.35 -10.86
C ASP A 90 -2.34 20.29 -9.95
N SER A 91 -3.60 20.54 -10.31
CA SER A 91 -4.57 21.27 -9.49
C SER A 91 -4.79 20.58 -8.15
N LEU A 92 -4.96 19.25 -8.16
CA LEU A 92 -5.13 18.46 -6.93
C LEU A 92 -3.88 18.51 -6.04
N ALA A 93 -2.69 18.39 -6.61
CA ALA A 93 -1.43 18.47 -5.87
C ALA A 93 -1.21 19.85 -5.25
N SER A 94 -1.53 20.91 -5.98
CA SER A 94 -1.44 22.28 -5.49
C SER A 94 -2.36 22.53 -4.30
N ARG A 95 -3.58 21.97 -4.33
CA ARG A 95 -4.52 22.00 -3.19
C ARG A 95 -3.99 21.19 -1.99
N CYS A 96 -3.47 19.99 -2.22
CA CYS A 96 -2.87 19.18 -1.15
C CYS A 96 -1.72 19.91 -0.44
N LYS A 97 -0.86 20.62 -1.18
CA LYS A 97 0.24 21.40 -0.60
C LYS A 97 -0.25 22.51 0.34
N LYS A 98 -1.36 23.16 0.00
CA LYS A 98 -1.98 24.20 0.84
C LYS A 98 -2.56 23.62 2.13
N GLU A 99 -3.07 22.40 2.07
CA GLU A 99 -3.68 21.66 3.20
C GLU A 99 -2.68 20.70 3.87
N ASN A 100 -1.47 21.16 4.23
CA ASN A 100 -0.47 20.36 4.95
C ASN A 100 -0.12 18.98 4.31
N GLY A 101 -0.29 18.85 3.00
CA GLY A 101 0.00 17.62 2.25
C GLY A 101 -1.11 16.56 2.26
N LYS A 102 -2.27 16.80 2.89
CA LYS A 102 -3.44 15.89 2.85
C LYS A 102 -4.69 16.67 2.48
N LEU A 103 -5.51 16.09 1.59
CA LEU A 103 -6.78 16.65 1.18
C LEU A 103 -7.84 15.55 1.16
N GLU A 104 -9.05 15.88 1.61
CA GLU A 104 -10.24 15.03 1.49
C GLU A 104 -11.35 15.88 0.87
N ILE A 105 -11.86 15.45 -0.28
CA ILE A 105 -12.83 16.23 -1.07
C ILE A 105 -13.86 15.33 -1.72
N TRP A 106 -15.07 15.88 -1.86
CA TRP A 106 -16.07 15.35 -2.77
C TRP A 106 -15.75 15.75 -4.20
N VAL A 107 -15.75 14.75 -5.09
CA VAL A 107 -15.66 14.94 -6.53
C VAL A 107 -17.06 14.73 -7.10
N GLU A 108 -17.63 15.76 -7.72
CA GLU A 108 -18.93 15.69 -8.38
C GLU A 108 -18.80 14.94 -9.72
N LEU A 109 -19.62 13.92 -9.92
CA LEU A 109 -19.65 13.12 -11.14
C LEU A 109 -20.83 13.53 -12.01
N LYS A 110 -20.70 13.28 -13.32
CA LYS A 110 -21.76 13.48 -14.31
C LYS A 110 -22.23 12.12 -14.85
N PRO A 111 -23.53 11.94 -15.11
CA PRO A 111 -24.60 12.93 -14.94
C PRO A 111 -25.00 13.22 -13.48
N GLN A 112 -24.70 12.31 -12.54
CA GLN A 112 -25.17 12.41 -11.15
C GLN A 112 -24.20 11.77 -10.14
N GLY A 113 -24.37 12.14 -8.86
CA GLY A 113 -23.64 11.55 -7.74
C GLY A 113 -22.26 12.13 -7.51
N ARG A 114 -21.69 11.80 -6.35
CA ARG A 114 -20.42 12.32 -5.85
C ARG A 114 -19.56 11.21 -5.25
N LEU A 115 -18.25 11.35 -5.41
CA LEU A 115 -17.24 10.40 -4.95
C LEU A 115 -16.36 11.05 -3.89
N LEU A 116 -16.27 10.46 -2.71
CA LEU A 116 -15.36 10.92 -1.67
C LEU A 116 -13.94 10.46 -2.00
N MET A 117 -13.06 11.42 -2.23
CA MET A 117 -11.68 11.21 -2.61
C MET A 117 -10.73 11.76 -1.56
N GLU A 118 -9.81 10.92 -1.10
CA GLU A 118 -8.66 11.32 -0.29
C GLU A 118 -7.41 11.41 -1.18
N ALA A 119 -6.63 12.48 -1.03
CA ALA A 119 -5.37 12.67 -1.72
C ALA A 119 -4.28 13.10 -0.73
N ARG A 120 -3.08 12.53 -0.85
CA ARG A 120 -1.90 12.94 -0.07
C ARG A 120 -0.73 13.22 -0.99
N TYR A 121 -0.09 14.36 -0.80
CA TYR A 121 1.04 14.80 -1.61
C TYR A 121 2.35 14.29 -1.01
N TYR A 122 3.21 13.74 -1.88
CA TYR A 122 4.55 13.28 -1.56
C TYR A 122 5.56 13.83 -2.58
N LEU A 123 6.77 14.07 -2.11
CA LEU A 123 7.96 14.31 -2.93
C LEU A 123 8.85 13.07 -2.82
N GLU A 124 9.16 12.40 -3.94
CA GLU A 124 10.22 11.39 -3.93
C GLU A 124 11.53 12.07 -3.58
N LYS A 125 12.12 11.71 -2.43
CA LYS A 125 13.52 12.01 -2.15
C LYS A 125 14.34 11.33 -3.24
N SER A 126 15.05 12.12 -4.02
CA SER A 126 16.11 11.62 -4.87
C SER A 126 17.14 11.00 -3.93
N ASP A 127 17.38 9.69 -4.04
CA ASP A 127 18.57 9.09 -3.43
C ASP A 127 19.77 9.81 -4.06
N ALA A 128 20.41 10.69 -3.29
CA ALA A 128 21.72 11.17 -3.63
C ALA A 128 22.65 9.96 -3.64
N PRO A 129 23.50 9.76 -4.68
CA PRO A 129 24.49 8.71 -4.61
C PRO A 129 25.41 8.97 -3.42
N CYS A 130 25.59 7.95 -2.58
CA CYS A 130 26.52 7.97 -1.47
C CYS A 130 27.94 8.27 -2.00
N SER A 131 28.42 9.50 -1.81
CA SER A 131 29.84 9.79 -1.71
C SER A 131 30.28 9.54 -0.26
N GLY A 132 31.28 8.68 -0.09
CA GLY A 132 31.69 8.11 1.18
C GLY A 132 32.40 9.05 2.16
N GLU A 133 32.63 8.45 3.33
CA GLU A 133 33.65 8.74 4.37
C GLU A 133 33.58 10.08 5.13
N GLY A 134 33.44 9.98 6.46
CA GLY A 134 33.67 11.09 7.38
C GLY A 134 32.97 10.96 8.74
N ASP A 135 33.78 10.75 9.77
CA ASP A 135 33.51 10.50 11.19
C ASP A 135 32.98 11.72 11.99
N GLY A 136 32.39 11.50 13.18
CA GLY A 136 32.39 12.50 14.29
C GLY A 136 31.06 13.08 14.82
N PHE A 137 30.54 12.46 15.89
CA PHE A 137 29.87 12.97 17.13
C PHE A 137 29.02 14.27 17.18
N GLY A 138 27.82 14.13 17.80
CA GLY A 138 27.05 15.23 18.41
C GLY A 138 25.65 14.83 18.89
N GLU A 139 25.51 14.58 20.19
CA GLU A 139 24.33 14.03 20.89
C GLU A 139 23.30 15.11 21.33
N ARG A 140 22.06 14.66 21.58
CA ARG A 140 20.92 15.26 22.34
C ARG A 140 19.96 16.17 21.58
N ASP A 141 18.65 16.20 21.86
CA ASP A 141 17.66 15.32 22.51
C ASP A 141 16.34 16.08 22.34
N ARG A 142 15.28 15.46 21.80
CA ARG A 142 13.85 15.79 21.99
C ARG A 142 12.96 15.00 21.03
N ASP A 143 12.48 13.87 21.53
CA ASP A 143 11.09 13.42 21.32
C ASP A 143 10.48 13.34 22.73
N PRO A 144 9.19 13.67 22.96
CA PRO A 144 8.16 12.71 22.62
C PRO A 144 6.86 13.35 22.10
N GLY A 145 6.36 12.88 20.96
CA GLY A 145 4.93 12.58 20.90
C GLY A 145 4.20 12.76 19.58
N LEU A 146 3.74 11.59 19.11
CA LEU A 146 2.45 11.32 18.49
C LEU A 146 2.41 11.27 16.95
N PHE A 147 1.76 10.20 16.49
CA PHE A 147 1.32 9.90 15.11
C PHE A 147 2.27 9.14 14.16
N ALA A 148 2.42 7.84 14.40
CA ALA A 148 2.77 6.91 13.32
C ALA A 148 2.01 5.57 13.40
N LEU A 149 0.69 5.62 13.52
CA LEU A 149 -0.20 4.47 13.28
C LEU A 149 -1.30 5.02 12.34
N HIS A 150 -1.40 4.73 11.05
CA HIS A 150 -1.39 3.42 10.43
C HIS A 150 -1.02 3.55 8.94
N ALA A 151 0.17 3.07 8.58
CA ALA A 151 0.50 2.72 7.20
C ALA A 151 0.36 1.20 7.01
N ARG A 152 -0.72 0.84 6.31
CA ARG A 152 -0.85 -0.19 5.27
C ARG A 152 -0.94 -1.67 5.64
N ARG A 153 -2.09 -2.25 5.21
CA ARG A 153 -2.17 -3.54 4.51
C ARG A 153 -1.45 -3.41 3.17
N GLY A 154 -0.54 -4.34 2.86
CA GLY A 154 -0.17 -4.68 1.47
C GLY A 154 1.18 -4.19 0.93
N ALA A 155 1.96 -3.38 1.64
CA ALA A 155 3.40 -3.44 1.39
C ALA A 155 3.86 -4.82 1.89
N ILE A 156 4.66 -5.55 1.11
CA ILE A 156 5.69 -6.37 1.76
C ILE A 156 6.55 -5.34 2.48
N LYS A 157 6.12 -4.96 3.69
CA LYS A 157 6.99 -4.33 4.67
C LYS A 157 8.17 -5.28 4.69
N GLN A 158 9.38 -4.79 4.41
CA GLN A 158 10.56 -5.55 4.76
C GLN A 158 10.31 -5.98 6.21
N ALA A 159 10.05 -7.28 6.41
CA ALA A 159 9.60 -7.77 7.70
C ALA A 159 10.70 -7.36 8.67
N LYS A 160 10.36 -6.61 9.74
CA LYS A 160 11.36 -6.13 10.69
C LYS A 160 12.22 -7.32 11.11
N ILE A 161 13.46 -7.34 10.63
CA ILE A 161 14.37 -8.47 10.82
C ILE A 161 14.97 -8.30 12.21
N HIS A 162 14.76 -9.29 13.06
CA HIS A 162 15.40 -9.38 14.35
C HIS A 162 16.65 -10.23 14.18
N GLU A 163 17.82 -9.58 14.21
CA GLU A 163 19.09 -10.30 14.18
C GLU A 163 19.47 -10.76 15.60
N VAL A 164 19.48 -12.07 15.82
CA VAL A 164 19.85 -12.67 17.11
C VAL A 164 20.80 -13.83 16.86
N LYS A 165 22.04 -13.74 17.36
CA LYS A 165 23.06 -14.81 17.22
C LYS A 165 23.23 -15.30 15.76
N CYS A 166 23.32 -14.34 14.83
CA CYS A 166 23.42 -14.55 13.38
C CYS A 166 22.17 -15.14 12.71
N HIS A 167 21.03 -15.22 13.39
CA HIS A 167 19.75 -15.54 12.76
C HIS A 167 19.01 -14.28 12.35
N GLU A 168 18.49 -14.25 11.13
CA GLU A 168 17.57 -13.22 10.65
C GLU A 168 16.12 -13.65 10.89
N PHE A 169 15.57 -13.35 12.07
CA PHE A 169 14.20 -13.71 12.40
C PHE A 169 13.20 -12.70 11.83
N SER A 170 12.24 -13.17 11.04
CA SER A 170 11.07 -12.40 10.62
C SER A 170 9.82 -12.88 11.35
N ALA A 171 8.93 -11.96 11.72
CA ALA A 171 7.63 -12.32 12.26
C ALA A 171 6.79 -13.00 11.18
N THR A 172 6.38 -14.24 11.42
CA THR A 172 5.70 -15.09 10.45
C THR A 172 4.44 -15.70 11.05
N PHE A 173 3.39 -15.78 10.23
CA PHE A 173 2.18 -16.53 10.53
C PHE A 173 2.37 -17.98 10.06
N PHE A 174 2.18 -18.94 10.95
CA PHE A 174 2.31 -20.37 10.63
C PHE A 174 0.92 -20.95 10.35
N PRO A 175 0.59 -21.29 9.08
CA PRO A 175 -0.70 -21.87 8.73
C PRO A 175 -0.83 -23.34 9.17
N GLN A 176 0.29 -24.02 9.42
CA GLN A 176 0.37 -25.39 9.91
C GLN A 176 0.96 -25.43 11.34
N PRO A 177 0.70 -26.49 12.12
CA PRO A 177 1.30 -26.67 13.44
C PRO A 177 2.82 -26.78 13.33
N THR A 178 3.54 -25.76 13.80
CA THR A 178 5.00 -25.71 13.77
C THR A 178 5.57 -25.85 15.18
N PHE A 179 6.63 -26.65 15.33
CA PHE A 179 7.32 -26.84 16.62
C PHE A 179 8.35 -25.75 16.89
N CYS A 180 8.41 -25.27 18.13
CA CYS A 180 9.43 -24.32 18.56
C CYS A 180 10.79 -25.00 18.69
N SER A 181 11.81 -24.46 18.04
CA SER A 181 13.17 -25.02 18.07
C SER A 181 13.81 -24.98 19.46
N VAL A 182 13.33 -24.09 20.35
CA VAL A 182 13.83 -23.90 21.72
C VAL A 182 13.09 -24.77 22.74
N CYS A 183 11.76 -24.67 22.83
CA CYS A 183 11.00 -25.36 23.87
C CYS A 183 10.26 -26.61 23.39
N LYS A 184 10.36 -26.97 22.11
CA LYS A 184 9.75 -28.16 21.47
C LYS A 184 8.22 -28.25 21.54
N GLU A 185 7.56 -27.21 22.03
CA GLU A 185 6.10 -27.08 22.02
C GLU A 185 5.56 -26.45 20.73
N PHE A 186 4.28 -26.68 20.45
CA PHE A 186 3.59 -26.10 19.30
C PHE A 186 3.51 -24.58 19.35
N VAL A 187 3.71 -23.94 18.20
CA VAL A 187 3.49 -22.50 17.99
C VAL A 187 2.02 -22.28 17.57
N TRP A 188 1.09 -22.24 18.53
CA TRP A 188 -0.37 -22.06 18.31
C TRP A 188 -1.03 -21.09 19.32
N GLY A 189 -2.10 -20.38 18.92
CA GLY A 189 -2.87 -19.45 19.79
C GLY A 189 -3.67 -18.36 19.03
N LEU A 190 -4.58 -17.64 19.70
CA LEU A 190 -5.53 -16.66 19.12
C LEU A 190 -4.91 -15.40 18.46
N ASN A 191 -3.59 -15.22 18.54
CA ASN A 191 -2.82 -14.15 17.88
C ASN A 191 -1.58 -14.76 17.22
N LYS A 192 -1.80 -15.54 16.15
CA LYS A 192 -0.82 -16.44 15.49
C LYS A 192 0.40 -15.70 14.89
N GLN A 193 1.37 -15.35 15.73
CA GLN A 193 2.64 -14.77 15.31
C GLN A 193 3.80 -15.42 16.08
N GLY A 194 4.68 -16.13 15.35
CA GLY A 194 5.99 -16.54 15.85
C GLY A 194 7.10 -15.93 15.00
N TYR A 195 8.34 -16.33 15.23
CA TYR A 195 9.46 -15.90 14.41
C TYR A 195 10.00 -17.07 13.59
N GLN A 196 10.35 -16.80 12.34
CA GLN A 196 11.05 -17.74 11.46
C GLN A 196 12.36 -17.13 10.99
N CYS A 197 13.46 -17.86 11.14
CA CYS A 197 14.75 -17.46 10.60
C CYS A 197 14.74 -17.57 9.07
N ARG A 198 15.12 -16.51 8.35
CA ARG A 198 15.21 -16.51 6.87
C ARG A 198 16.32 -17.42 6.33
N GLN A 199 17.36 -17.66 7.12
CA GLN A 199 18.56 -18.36 6.70
C GLN A 199 18.51 -19.88 6.97
N CYS A 200 17.90 -20.31 8.09
CA CYS A 200 17.84 -21.72 8.48
C CYS A 200 16.42 -22.26 8.72
N ASN A 201 15.39 -21.46 8.45
CA ASN A 201 13.98 -21.80 8.67
C ASN A 201 13.58 -22.18 10.11
N ALA A 202 14.46 -22.00 11.10
CA ALA A 202 14.14 -22.26 12.50
C ALA A 202 12.93 -21.43 12.95
N ALA A 203 11.91 -22.10 13.46
CA ALA A 203 10.70 -21.48 14.00
C ALA A 203 10.74 -21.45 15.53
N ILE A 204 10.35 -20.33 16.13
CA ILE A 204 10.33 -20.14 17.59
C ILE A 204 9.15 -19.28 18.04
N HIS A 205 8.75 -19.41 19.31
CA HIS A 205 7.80 -18.48 19.94
C HIS A 205 8.44 -17.10 20.16
N LYS A 206 7.58 -16.07 20.26
CA LYS A 206 8.00 -14.73 20.67
C LYS A 206 8.75 -14.72 22.01
N LYS A 207 8.33 -15.53 22.98
CA LYS A 207 8.97 -15.68 24.31
C LYS A 207 10.28 -16.49 24.31
N CYS A 208 10.58 -17.16 23.20
CA CYS A 208 11.75 -18.04 23.08
C CYS A 208 12.93 -17.36 22.36
N ILE A 209 12.75 -16.14 21.85
CA ILE A 209 13.79 -15.40 21.12
C ILE A 209 15.01 -15.12 21.99
N ASP A 210 14.79 -14.69 23.24
CA ASP A 210 15.87 -14.37 24.18
C ASP A 210 16.54 -15.63 24.76
N LYS A 211 15.96 -16.81 24.52
CA LYS A 211 16.45 -18.10 24.99
C LYS A 211 17.25 -18.86 23.95
N ILE A 212 17.49 -18.26 22.77
CA ILE A 212 18.33 -18.88 21.74
C ILE A 212 19.76 -18.86 22.23
N ILE A 213 20.40 -20.03 22.29
CA ILE A 213 21.82 -20.18 22.64
C ILE A 213 22.65 -20.50 21.40
N ALA A 214 22.10 -21.27 20.46
CA ALA A 214 22.74 -21.67 19.22
C ALA A 214 22.93 -20.51 18.23
N LYS A 215 24.03 -20.53 17.48
CA LYS A 215 24.30 -19.59 16.37
C LYS A 215 23.70 -20.14 15.07
N CYS A 216 23.28 -19.26 14.18
CA CYS A 216 22.76 -19.66 12.87
C CYS A 216 23.86 -20.27 11.99
N THR A 217 23.57 -21.40 11.36
CA THR A 217 24.48 -22.11 10.45
C THR A 217 24.22 -21.79 8.96
N GLY A 218 23.27 -20.91 8.64
CA GLY A 218 23.04 -20.40 7.28
C GLY A 218 22.58 -21.41 6.22
N SER A 219 22.30 -22.66 6.60
CA SER A 219 21.94 -23.73 5.67
C SER A 219 20.44 -24.04 5.74
N ALA A 220 19.66 -23.56 4.76
CA ALA A 220 18.26 -23.93 4.55
C ALA A 220 18.09 -25.25 3.75
N ILE A 221 19.04 -26.18 3.89
CA ILE A 221 18.92 -27.52 3.30
C ILE A 221 18.32 -28.49 4.34
N ASN A 222 17.20 -29.12 3.95
CA ASN A 222 16.35 -30.07 4.65
C ASN A 222 15.22 -29.53 5.55
N SER A 223 14.05 -29.30 4.92
CA SER A 223 12.75 -29.87 5.37
C SER A 223 11.58 -29.51 4.43
N LYS A 224 11.77 -29.66 3.12
CA LYS A 224 10.66 -29.78 2.15
C LYS A 224 10.65 -31.17 1.53
N GLU A 225 10.46 -32.17 2.38
CA GLU A 225 9.96 -33.50 2.01
C GLU A 225 9.15 -33.92 3.23
N THR A 226 7.82 -33.97 3.14
CA THR A 226 7.15 -35.23 2.82
C THR A 226 5.70 -34.96 2.38
N MET A 227 5.37 -35.50 1.21
CA MET A 227 4.05 -35.87 0.67
C MET A 227 3.05 -34.78 0.26
N VAL A 228 3.19 -34.36 -1.01
CA VAL A 228 2.06 -34.45 -1.94
C VAL A 228 1.84 -35.93 -2.24
N GLY A 229 0.66 -36.46 -1.92
CA GLY A 229 0.21 -37.78 -2.32
C GLY A 229 -1.29 -37.70 -2.52
N LEU A 230 -1.71 -37.36 -3.73
CA LEU A 230 -3.06 -37.62 -4.22
C LEU A 230 -3.22 -39.13 -4.37
N TYR A 231 -4.17 -39.73 -3.66
CA TYR A 231 -5.20 -40.68 -4.15
C TYR A 231 -6.23 -40.85 -3.03
#